data_AF-A0A8H5BLY5-F1
#
_entry.id   AF-A0A8H5BLY5-F1
#
_cell.length_a   1.000
_cell.length_b   1.000
_cell.length_c   1.000
_cell.angle_alpha   90.00
_cell.angle_beta   90.00
_cell.angle_gamma   90.00
#
_symmetry.space_group_name_H-M   'P 1'
#
loop_
_entity.id
_entity.type
_entity.pdbx_description
1 polymer ?
#
loop_
_entity_poly.entity_id
_entity_poly.type
_entity_poly.pdbx_seq_one_letter_code
_entity_poly.pdbx_strand_id
1 'polypeptide(L)'
;MSSPLRSTCYGLRLVCSSSTIIGFLAAFIDDPIVVRTRVFGLCLSGFSFFSWLWISILTAYHDHEPNPKDVLLRASVHTTSYAIMVPPWLIFGIGLLVQPSPACSKETNDSAKCGLTIISGVLSIVGALLAASCIFAVRRSDTNANNGETEAYAEYTPLRTVLYAWTFTATVITGTIGLAAAPLDTFAPHLRAFGICISVVSFPGWIWLGILTSHHMRPDTDQSLTRASTHFYTFVAMVPLFLAFGIGTLSQQSYNCNTTQNSDGLAPRWCDVTVIAGSLSLLVAILSAATALAIQLSGAGTGLQRNVCLRSSDSAGKPRYRLVPSAAVDV
;
A
#
# COMPACT_ATOMS: atom_id res chain seq x y z
N MET A 1 0.29 -23.26 0.45
CA MET A 1 0.18 -21.92 -0.15
C MET A 1 1.57 -21.47 -0.52
N SER A 2 1.71 -20.85 -1.68
CA SER A 2 2.89 -20.04 -1.97
C SER A 2 3.05 -18.98 -0.85
N SER A 3 4.28 -18.55 -0.55
CA SER A 3 4.58 -17.45 0.39
C SER A 3 3.95 -16.07 0.16
N PRO A 4 3.47 -15.67 -1.03
CA PRO A 4 3.00 -14.31 -1.27
C PRO A 4 1.58 -14.09 -0.73
N LEU A 5 0.75 -15.14 -0.71
CA LEU A 5 -0.52 -15.06 0.00
C LEU A 5 -0.26 -14.89 1.51
N ARG A 6 0.72 -15.61 2.04
CA ARG A 6 1.17 -15.48 3.44
C ARG A 6 1.65 -14.05 3.72
N SER A 7 2.52 -13.49 2.87
CA SER A 7 3.04 -12.12 3.02
C SER A 7 1.95 -11.06 2.94
N THR A 8 0.98 -11.20 2.03
CA THR A 8 -0.12 -10.23 1.90
C THR A 8 -1.06 -10.31 3.11
N CYS A 9 -1.36 -11.53 3.59
CA CYS A 9 -2.14 -11.74 4.81
C CYS A 9 -1.42 -11.20 6.06
N TYR A 10 -0.09 -11.33 6.16
CA TYR A 10 0.67 -10.71 7.26
C TYR A 10 0.66 -9.20 7.18
N GLY A 11 0.78 -8.61 5.99
CA GLY A 11 0.62 -7.17 5.78
C GLY A 11 -0.76 -6.68 6.25
N LEU A 12 -1.82 -7.41 5.90
CA LEU A 12 -3.18 -7.10 6.34
C LEU A 12 -3.33 -7.25 7.86
N ARG A 13 -2.73 -8.28 8.49
CA ARG A 13 -2.70 -8.41 9.96
C ARG A 13 -2.01 -7.20 10.61
N LEU A 14 -0.86 -6.77 10.10
CA LEU A 14 -0.10 -5.63 10.64
C LEU A 14 -0.94 -4.36 10.59
N VAL A 15 -1.60 -4.09 9.44
CA VAL A 15 -2.47 -2.91 9.27
C VAL A 15 -3.70 -2.99 10.18
N CYS A 16 -4.28 -4.17 10.38
CA CYS A 16 -5.36 -4.36 11.34
C CYS A 16 -4.90 -4.09 12.78
N SER A 17 -3.71 -4.55 13.17
CA SER A 17 -3.14 -4.29 14.51
C SER A 17 -2.86 -2.81 14.73
N SER A 18 -2.22 -2.13 13.78
CA SER A 18 -1.92 -0.70 13.89
C SER A 18 -3.20 0.15 13.93
N SER A 19 -4.19 -0.17 13.09
CA SER A 19 -5.48 0.54 13.06
C SER A 19 -6.29 0.32 14.33
N THR A 20 -6.17 -0.85 14.98
CA THR A 20 -6.79 -1.11 16.29
C THR A 20 -6.23 -0.18 17.34
N ILE A 21 -4.89 -0.11 17.46
CA ILE A 21 -4.23 0.73 18.46
C ILE A 21 -4.53 2.20 18.20
N ILE A 22 -4.41 2.65 16.95
CA ILE A 22 -4.58 4.07 16.60
C ILE A 22 -6.05 4.48 16.70
N GLY A 23 -6.99 3.65 16.25
CA GLY A 23 -8.43 3.91 16.40
C GLY A 23 -8.87 3.94 17.86
N PHE A 24 -8.30 3.06 18.71
CA PHE A 24 -8.51 3.08 20.15
C PHE A 24 -7.95 4.37 20.77
N LEU A 25 -6.70 4.72 20.49
CA LEU A 25 -6.10 5.96 20.99
C LEU A 25 -6.90 7.19 20.54
N ALA A 26 -7.33 7.26 19.28
CA ALA A 26 -8.19 8.33 18.77
C ALA A 26 -9.53 8.42 19.51
N ALA A 27 -10.10 7.30 19.95
CA ALA A 27 -11.36 7.27 20.69
C ALA A 27 -11.24 7.69 22.17
N PHE A 28 -10.05 7.64 22.76
CA PHE A 28 -9.81 7.92 24.18
C PHE A 28 -9.14 9.27 24.44
N ILE A 29 -8.60 9.92 23.41
CA ILE A 29 -7.98 11.24 23.50
C ILE A 29 -9.04 12.37 23.47
N ASP A 30 -10.33 12.07 23.27
CA ASP A 30 -11.36 13.07 22.99
C ASP A 30 -12.18 13.59 24.19
N ASP A 31 -12.44 14.90 24.14
CA ASP A 31 -13.40 15.66 24.95
C ASP A 31 -14.86 15.33 24.55
N PRO A 32 -15.87 15.57 25.41
CA PRO A 32 -17.27 15.16 25.19
C PRO A 32 -17.97 15.77 23.96
N ILE A 33 -17.35 16.72 23.24
CA ILE A 33 -17.98 17.52 22.19
C ILE A 33 -17.92 16.83 20.79
N VAL A 34 -17.02 15.87 20.55
CA VAL A 34 -16.87 15.23 19.24
C VAL A 34 -17.36 13.77 19.25
N VAL A 35 -18.64 13.59 19.60
CA VAL A 35 -19.30 12.26 19.68
C VAL A 35 -19.09 11.44 18.39
N ARG A 36 -19.07 12.09 17.22
CA ARG A 36 -18.93 11.42 15.92
C ARG A 36 -17.55 10.77 15.74
N THR A 37 -16.45 11.49 15.95
CA THR A 37 -15.08 10.95 15.80
C THR A 37 -14.85 9.79 16.76
N ARG A 38 -15.36 9.90 18.00
CA ARG A 38 -15.29 8.84 19.00
C ARG A 38 -16.01 7.55 18.56
N VAL A 39 -17.23 7.69 18.04
CA VAL A 39 -18.00 6.53 17.49
C VAL A 39 -17.24 5.91 16.32
N PHE A 40 -16.77 6.71 15.37
CA PHE A 40 -16.00 6.20 14.23
C PHE A 40 -14.70 5.52 14.65
N GLY A 41 -13.96 6.08 15.60
CA GLY A 41 -12.74 5.50 16.15
C GLY A 41 -12.97 4.17 16.87
N LEU A 42 -14.01 4.08 17.72
CA LEU A 42 -14.38 2.84 18.39
C LEU A 42 -14.86 1.77 17.41
N CYS A 43 -15.70 2.15 16.44
CA CYS A 43 -16.16 1.22 15.39
C CYS A 43 -14.99 0.73 14.53
N LEU A 44 -14.07 1.62 14.13
CA LEU A 44 -12.87 1.24 13.39
C LEU A 44 -11.97 0.34 14.22
N SER A 45 -11.75 0.64 15.51
CA SER A 45 -10.95 -0.19 16.41
C SER A 45 -11.56 -1.59 16.56
N GLY A 46 -12.87 -1.68 16.81
CA GLY A 46 -13.57 -2.95 16.93
C GLY A 46 -13.52 -3.76 15.64
N PHE A 47 -13.73 -3.11 14.50
CA PHE A 47 -13.65 -3.74 13.19
C PHE A 47 -12.22 -4.19 12.83
N SER A 48 -11.21 -3.39 13.21
CA SER A 48 -9.80 -3.70 13.03
C SER A 48 -9.39 -4.91 13.87
N PHE A 49 -9.85 -4.98 15.13
CA PHE A 49 -9.62 -6.12 16.01
C PHE A 49 -10.28 -7.39 15.47
N PHE A 50 -11.54 -7.29 15.02
CA PHE A 50 -12.24 -8.41 14.41
C PHE A 50 -11.54 -8.90 13.13
N SER A 51 -11.12 -7.97 12.27
CA SER A 51 -10.37 -8.28 11.05
C SER A 51 -9.05 -8.97 11.39
N TRP A 52 -8.30 -8.46 12.36
CA TRP A 52 -7.07 -9.06 12.86
C TRP A 52 -7.29 -10.50 13.36
N LEU A 53 -8.32 -10.70 14.20
CA LEU A 53 -8.66 -12.02 14.74
C LEU A 53 -9.03 -12.99 13.61
N TRP A 54 -9.88 -12.56 12.69
CA TRP A 54 -10.34 -13.38 11.57
C TRP A 54 -9.19 -13.80 10.64
N ILE A 55 -8.34 -12.85 10.23
CA ILE A 55 -7.17 -13.15 9.40
C ILE A 55 -6.21 -14.08 10.17
N SER A 56 -6.15 -13.93 11.50
CA SER A 56 -5.33 -14.81 12.32
C SER A 56 -5.80 -16.24 12.34
N ILE A 57 -7.11 -16.46 12.42
CA ILE A 57 -7.72 -17.79 12.29
C ILE A 57 -7.46 -18.35 10.89
N LEU A 58 -7.74 -17.58 9.82
CA LEU A 58 -7.52 -18.03 8.45
C LEU A 58 -6.06 -18.44 8.19
N THR A 59 -5.13 -17.69 8.77
CA THR A 59 -3.71 -17.97 8.64
C THR A 59 -3.23 -19.15 9.49
N ALA A 60 -3.76 -19.34 10.71
CA ALA A 60 -3.39 -20.46 11.57
C ALA A 60 -3.88 -21.79 11.03
N TYR A 61 -5.12 -21.84 10.51
CA TYR A 61 -5.65 -23.05 9.86
C TYR A 61 -4.88 -23.43 8.61
N HIS A 62 -4.25 -22.46 7.94
CA HIS A 62 -3.45 -22.72 6.75
C HIS A 62 -2.11 -23.42 7.05
N ASP A 63 -1.58 -23.25 8.26
CA ASP A 63 -0.28 -23.81 8.64
C ASP A 63 -0.35 -25.28 9.07
N HIS A 64 -1.55 -25.83 9.27
CA HIS A 64 -1.78 -27.26 9.50
C HIS A 64 -1.85 -28.04 8.18
N GLU A 65 -1.48 -29.33 8.22
CA GLU A 65 -1.54 -30.21 7.04
C GLU A 65 -2.91 -30.12 6.36
N PRO A 66 -2.95 -29.86 5.04
CA PRO A 66 -4.18 -29.55 4.35
C PRO A 66 -5.07 -30.79 4.32
N ASN A 67 -6.06 -30.86 5.22
CA ASN A 67 -7.17 -31.78 5.06
C ASN A 67 -8.13 -31.17 4.03
N PRO A 68 -8.29 -31.76 2.84
CA PRO A 68 -9.11 -31.20 1.77
C PRO A 68 -10.60 -31.07 2.13
N LYS A 69 -11.03 -31.65 3.27
CA LYS A 69 -12.40 -31.56 3.76
C LYS A 69 -12.67 -30.28 4.58
N ASP A 70 -11.64 -29.57 5.03
CA ASP A 70 -11.83 -28.42 5.90
C ASP A 70 -12.34 -27.21 5.13
N VAL A 71 -13.52 -26.72 5.53
CA VAL A 71 -14.22 -25.61 4.87
C VAL A 71 -13.38 -24.31 4.92
N LEU A 72 -12.60 -24.11 5.98
CA LEU A 72 -11.76 -22.91 6.17
C LEU A 72 -10.55 -22.85 5.24
N LEU A 73 -10.16 -23.96 4.61
CA LEU A 73 -9.09 -23.98 3.61
C LEU A 73 -9.59 -23.66 2.19
N ARG A 74 -10.90 -23.59 1.98
CA ARG A 74 -11.44 -23.27 0.65
C ARG A 74 -11.14 -21.83 0.31
N ALA A 75 -10.52 -21.63 -0.85
CA ALA A 75 -10.23 -20.31 -1.38
C ALA A 75 -11.48 -19.44 -1.58
N SER A 76 -12.66 -20.04 -1.79
CA SER A 76 -13.94 -19.31 -1.81
C SER A 76 -14.23 -18.62 -0.47
N VAL A 77 -13.91 -19.26 0.66
CA VAL A 77 -14.08 -18.69 2.01
C VAL A 77 -13.12 -17.53 2.25
N HIS A 78 -11.86 -17.68 1.84
CA HIS A 78 -10.85 -16.61 1.93
C HIS A 78 -11.26 -15.41 1.07
N THR A 79 -11.61 -15.65 -0.20
CA THR A 79 -12.06 -14.62 -1.14
C THR A 79 -13.28 -13.87 -0.61
N THR A 80 -14.28 -14.60 -0.11
CA THR A 80 -15.51 -14.00 0.44
C THR A 80 -15.22 -13.18 1.70
N SER A 81 -14.36 -13.69 2.57
CA SER A 81 -13.93 -12.99 3.79
C SER A 81 -13.31 -11.63 3.48
N TYR A 82 -12.34 -11.61 2.57
CA TYR A 82 -11.69 -10.35 2.19
C TYR A 82 -12.65 -9.42 1.44
N ALA A 83 -13.55 -9.94 0.60
CA ALA A 83 -14.56 -9.14 -0.08
C ALA A 83 -15.52 -8.44 0.89
N ILE A 84 -15.90 -9.11 1.99
CA ILE A 84 -16.73 -8.51 3.05
C ILE A 84 -15.94 -7.44 3.82
N MET A 85 -14.62 -7.58 3.95
CA MET A 85 -13.79 -6.62 4.68
C MET A 85 -13.55 -5.31 3.91
N VAL A 86 -13.53 -5.32 2.58
CA VAL A 86 -13.20 -4.13 1.76
C VAL A 86 -14.17 -2.95 2.01
N PRO A 87 -15.51 -3.10 1.94
CA PRO A 87 -16.41 -1.97 2.06
C PRO A 87 -16.36 -1.27 3.43
N PRO A 88 -16.34 -1.97 4.58
CA PRO A 88 -16.20 -1.31 5.88
C PRO A 88 -14.90 -0.54 6.02
N TRP A 89 -13.76 -1.10 5.58
CA TRP A 89 -12.48 -0.38 5.57
C TRP A 89 -12.54 0.90 4.71
N LEU A 90 -13.20 0.86 3.54
CA LEU A 90 -13.41 2.07 2.73
C LEU A 90 -14.33 3.09 3.42
N ILE A 91 -15.44 2.64 3.99
CA ILE A 91 -16.41 3.50 4.67
C ILE A 91 -15.76 4.21 5.86
N PHE A 92 -15.00 3.50 6.69
CA PHE A 92 -14.28 4.11 7.80
C PHE A 92 -13.17 5.04 7.32
N GLY A 93 -12.39 4.64 6.31
CA GLY A 93 -11.33 5.48 5.75
C GLY A 93 -11.84 6.80 5.20
N ILE A 94 -12.85 6.76 4.33
CA ILE A 94 -13.50 7.96 3.78
C ILE A 94 -14.18 8.74 4.90
N GLY A 95 -14.91 8.07 5.79
CA GLY A 95 -15.62 8.70 6.90
C GLY A 95 -14.71 9.50 7.84
N LEU A 96 -13.51 8.97 8.14
CA LEU A 96 -12.51 9.65 8.97
C LEU A 96 -11.80 10.77 8.22
N LEU A 97 -11.50 10.59 6.93
CA LEU A 97 -10.85 11.62 6.11
C LEU A 97 -11.77 12.80 5.75
N VAL A 98 -13.08 12.62 5.79
CA VAL A 98 -14.07 13.71 5.56
C VAL A 98 -14.38 14.49 6.84
N GLN A 99 -13.99 13.97 8.02
CA GLN A 99 -14.26 14.58 9.33
C GLN A 99 -13.24 15.58 9.91
N PRO A 100 -12.05 15.86 9.34
CA PRO A 100 -11.07 16.69 10.05
C PRO A 100 -11.47 18.17 10.17
N SER A 101 -12.32 18.71 9.28
CA SER A 101 -12.57 20.16 9.24
C SER A 101 -13.11 20.81 10.53
N PRO A 102 -13.97 20.18 11.35
CA PRO A 102 -14.39 20.76 12.64
C PRO A 102 -13.38 20.48 13.76
N ALA A 103 -12.77 19.29 13.78
CA ALA A 103 -11.88 18.82 14.84
C ALA A 103 -10.52 19.53 14.82
N CYS A 104 -10.05 19.91 13.63
CA CYS A 104 -8.79 20.62 13.46
C CYS A 104 -8.93 22.15 13.52
N SER A 105 -10.15 22.68 13.75
CA SER A 105 -10.44 24.14 13.65
C SER A 105 -10.32 24.93 14.97
N LYS A 106 -10.17 24.29 16.14
CA LYS A 106 -10.07 25.01 17.41
C LYS A 106 -8.62 25.21 17.87
N GLU A 107 -8.34 26.46 18.23
CA GLU A 107 -7.08 27.14 18.58
C GLU A 107 -6.22 26.53 19.72
N THR A 108 -6.48 25.30 20.16
CA THR A 108 -5.81 24.71 21.33
C THR A 108 -5.18 23.37 20.98
N ASN A 109 -3.83 23.32 20.89
CA ASN A 109 -2.90 22.18 21.08
C ASN A 109 -3.25 20.75 20.57
N ASP A 110 -4.34 20.54 19.86
CA ASP A 110 -4.88 19.22 19.48
C ASP A 110 -4.40 18.76 18.09
N SER A 111 -3.22 19.24 17.68
CA SER A 111 -2.54 18.80 16.45
C SER A 111 -2.36 17.28 16.41
N ALA A 112 -2.12 16.66 17.57
CA ALA A 112 -2.05 15.21 17.72
C ALA A 112 -3.36 14.50 17.38
N LYS A 113 -4.52 15.09 17.71
CA LYS A 113 -5.84 14.51 17.42
C LYS A 113 -6.13 14.53 15.93
N CYS A 114 -5.92 15.68 15.30
CA CYS A 114 -6.06 15.85 13.85
C CYS A 114 -5.16 14.85 13.09
N GLY A 115 -3.91 14.73 13.52
CA GLY A 115 -2.97 13.75 12.97
C GLY A 115 -3.45 12.30 13.14
N LEU A 116 -3.91 11.91 14.33
CA LEU A 116 -4.43 10.57 14.60
C LEU A 116 -5.66 10.23 13.76
N THR A 117 -6.61 11.15 13.59
CA THR A 117 -7.79 10.94 12.75
C THR A 117 -7.40 10.73 11.29
N ILE A 118 -6.50 11.56 10.76
CA ILE A 118 -6.04 11.45 9.37
C ILE A 118 -5.25 10.15 9.16
N ILE A 119 -4.32 9.82 10.06
CA ILE A 119 -3.57 8.56 10.02
C ILE A 119 -4.53 7.35 10.08
N SER A 120 -5.53 7.39 10.95
CA SER A 120 -6.54 6.32 11.05
C SER A 120 -7.31 6.17 9.73
N GLY A 121 -7.71 7.28 9.11
CA GLY A 121 -8.38 7.27 7.81
C GLY A 121 -7.50 6.68 6.70
N VAL A 122 -6.24 7.09 6.62
CA VAL A 122 -5.26 6.56 5.64
C VAL A 122 -5.02 5.07 5.86
N LEU A 123 -4.75 4.64 7.09
CA LEU A 123 -4.56 3.22 7.41
C LEU A 123 -5.80 2.40 7.08
N SER A 124 -6.98 2.99 7.21
CA SER A 124 -8.24 2.33 6.88
C SER A 124 -8.39 2.09 5.37
N ILE A 125 -8.03 3.07 4.54
CA ILE A 125 -7.95 2.90 3.08
C ILE A 125 -6.90 1.85 2.70
N VAL A 126 -5.73 1.87 3.36
CA VAL A 126 -4.71 0.83 3.16
C VAL A 126 -5.26 -0.55 3.56
N GLY A 127 -6.02 -0.67 4.64
CA GLY A 127 -6.70 -1.92 5.01
C GLY A 127 -7.61 -2.45 3.90
N ALA A 128 -8.42 -1.58 3.29
CA ALA A 128 -9.31 -1.94 2.18
C ALA A 128 -8.52 -2.45 0.96
N LEU A 129 -7.48 -1.72 0.57
CA LEU A 129 -6.66 -2.09 -0.58
C LEU A 129 -5.91 -3.42 -0.33
N LEU A 130 -5.50 -3.71 0.92
CA LEU A 130 -4.83 -4.98 1.27
C LEU A 130 -5.81 -6.15 1.21
N ALA A 131 -7.03 -5.96 1.71
CA ALA A 131 -8.07 -6.96 1.58
C ALA A 131 -8.38 -7.23 0.10
N ALA A 132 -8.51 -6.19 -0.74
CA ALA A 132 -8.72 -6.35 -2.18
C ALA A 132 -7.56 -7.10 -2.87
N SER A 133 -6.32 -6.85 -2.42
CA SER A 133 -5.14 -7.55 -2.94
C SER A 133 -5.12 -9.02 -2.56
N CYS A 134 -5.54 -9.37 -1.34
CA CYS A 134 -5.72 -10.76 -0.92
C CYS A 134 -6.74 -11.48 -1.80
N ILE A 135 -7.86 -10.85 -2.18
CA ILE A 135 -8.85 -11.43 -3.12
C ILE A 135 -8.17 -11.83 -4.44
N PHE A 136 -7.39 -10.92 -5.01
CA PHE A 136 -6.70 -11.17 -6.28
C PHE A 136 -5.66 -12.29 -6.15
N ALA A 137 -4.88 -12.29 -5.08
CA ALA A 137 -3.87 -13.29 -4.82
C ALA A 137 -4.49 -14.70 -4.62
N VAL A 138 -5.61 -14.80 -3.90
CA VAL A 138 -6.34 -16.06 -3.69
C VAL A 138 -6.85 -16.60 -5.02
N ARG A 139 -7.56 -15.78 -5.81
CA ARG A 139 -8.10 -16.18 -7.12
C ARG A 139 -7.01 -16.64 -8.10
N ARG A 140 -5.88 -15.95 -8.10
CA ARG A 140 -4.73 -16.33 -8.94
C ARG A 140 -4.13 -17.66 -8.49
N SER A 141 -4.00 -17.87 -7.18
CA SER A 141 -3.51 -19.15 -6.62
C SER A 141 -4.39 -20.32 -7.06
N ASP A 142 -5.72 -20.18 -7.01
CA ASP A 142 -6.65 -21.23 -7.46
C ASP A 142 -6.52 -21.53 -8.94
N THR A 143 -6.41 -20.48 -9.76
CA THR A 143 -6.28 -20.62 -11.21
C THR A 143 -5.01 -21.39 -11.58
N ASN A 144 -3.90 -21.10 -10.89
CA ASN A 144 -2.63 -21.78 -11.12
C ASN A 144 -2.65 -23.24 -10.65
N ALA A 145 -3.30 -23.53 -9.52
CA ALA A 145 -3.44 -24.89 -9.01
C ALA A 145 -4.20 -25.80 -10.00
N ASN A 146 -5.24 -25.27 -10.65
CA ASN A 146 -6.00 -26.00 -11.67
C ASN A 146 -5.22 -26.25 -12.96
N ASN A 147 -4.16 -25.47 -13.22
CA ASN A 147 -3.35 -25.57 -14.45
C ASN A 147 -2.09 -26.44 -14.29
N GLY A 148 -1.79 -26.95 -13.09
CA GLY A 148 -0.65 -27.86 -12.87
C GLY A 148 0.75 -27.22 -12.94
N GLU A 149 0.86 -25.90 -12.72
CA GLU A 149 2.16 -25.20 -12.70
C GLU A 149 2.94 -25.44 -11.38
N THR A 150 4.26 -25.65 -11.45
CA THR A 150 5.11 -26.09 -10.32
C THR A 150 5.46 -24.97 -9.32
N GLU A 151 5.41 -25.27 -8.02
CA GLU A 151 5.33 -24.32 -6.89
C GLU A 151 6.54 -23.38 -6.65
N ALA A 152 7.76 -23.72 -7.07
CA ALA A 152 8.97 -23.01 -6.61
C ALA A 152 9.19 -21.61 -7.24
N TYR A 153 8.60 -21.34 -8.41
CA TYR A 153 8.68 -20.02 -9.07
C TYR A 153 7.47 -19.13 -8.79
N ALA A 154 6.46 -19.66 -8.09
CA ALA A 154 5.22 -18.97 -7.77
C ALA A 154 5.31 -18.11 -6.49
N GLU A 155 6.41 -18.19 -5.74
CA GLU A 155 6.55 -17.53 -4.42
C GLU A 155 6.75 -16.01 -4.48
N TYR A 156 7.75 -15.52 -5.23
CA TYR A 156 8.18 -14.11 -5.11
C TYR A 156 7.51 -13.16 -6.12
N THR A 157 7.02 -13.69 -7.24
CA THR A 157 6.38 -12.94 -8.34
C THR A 157 5.10 -12.20 -7.91
N PRO A 158 4.14 -12.84 -7.21
CA PRO A 158 2.93 -12.15 -6.76
C PRO A 158 3.12 -11.12 -5.65
N LEU A 159 4.07 -11.26 -4.72
CA LEU A 159 4.34 -10.18 -3.73
C LEU A 159 4.83 -8.91 -4.45
N ARG A 160 5.77 -9.07 -5.39
CA ARG A 160 6.25 -7.95 -6.24
C ARG A 160 5.10 -7.35 -7.04
N THR A 161 4.26 -8.17 -7.67
CA THR A 161 3.09 -7.70 -8.44
C THR A 161 2.15 -6.87 -7.58
N VAL A 162 1.85 -7.32 -6.35
CA VAL A 162 1.03 -6.56 -5.41
C VAL A 162 1.72 -5.22 -5.11
N LEU A 163 2.97 -5.24 -4.62
CA LEU A 163 3.70 -4.01 -4.29
C LEU A 163 3.79 -3.01 -5.47
N TYR A 164 3.89 -3.50 -6.71
CA TYR A 164 3.88 -2.65 -7.91
C TYR A 164 2.51 -2.00 -8.12
N ALA A 165 1.44 -2.78 -8.07
CA ALA A 165 0.07 -2.28 -8.21
C ALA A 165 -0.27 -1.23 -7.15
N TRP A 166 0.22 -1.44 -5.93
CA TRP A 166 0.08 -0.52 -4.82
C TRP A 166 0.84 0.78 -5.00
N THR A 167 2.13 0.68 -5.33
CA THR A 167 2.96 1.87 -5.58
C THR A 167 2.40 2.66 -6.75
N PHE A 168 1.95 1.98 -7.81
CA PHE A 168 1.25 2.59 -8.94
C PHE A 168 0.00 3.35 -8.47
N THR A 169 -0.91 2.68 -7.76
CA THR A 169 -2.17 3.29 -7.30
C THR A 169 -1.92 4.49 -6.38
N ALA A 170 -1.02 4.34 -5.41
CA ALA A 170 -0.64 5.42 -4.51
C ALA A 170 -0.03 6.61 -5.27
N THR A 171 0.80 6.36 -6.29
CA THR A 171 1.39 7.41 -7.14
C THR A 171 0.31 8.15 -7.94
N VAL A 172 -0.69 7.45 -8.49
CA VAL A 172 -1.82 8.06 -9.19
C VAL A 172 -2.61 8.97 -8.26
N ILE A 173 -2.99 8.48 -7.08
CA ILE A 173 -3.76 9.27 -6.10
C ILE A 173 -2.93 10.49 -5.62
N THR A 174 -1.64 10.30 -5.37
CA THR A 174 -0.74 11.40 -4.95
C THR A 174 -0.66 12.47 -6.05
N GLY A 175 -0.55 12.05 -7.32
CA GLY A 175 -0.51 12.97 -8.46
C GLY A 175 -1.79 13.76 -8.66
N THR A 176 -2.97 13.12 -8.53
CA THR A 176 -4.26 13.80 -8.66
C THR A 176 -4.50 14.79 -7.54
N ILE A 177 -4.13 14.47 -6.30
CA ILE A 177 -4.24 15.38 -5.16
C ILE A 177 -3.24 16.53 -5.28
N GLY A 178 -2.00 16.26 -5.71
CA GLY A 178 -1.04 17.31 -6.04
C GLY A 178 -1.58 18.29 -7.09
N LEU A 179 -2.30 17.76 -8.09
CA LEU A 179 -2.84 18.56 -9.20
C LEU A 179 -4.01 19.41 -8.71
N ALA A 180 -4.85 18.86 -7.84
CA ALA A 180 -5.93 19.57 -7.18
C ALA A 180 -5.42 20.63 -6.18
N ALA A 181 -4.25 20.42 -5.58
CA ALA A 181 -3.62 21.37 -4.66
C ALA A 181 -2.93 22.54 -5.38
N ALA A 182 -2.41 22.33 -6.60
CA ALA A 182 -1.68 23.33 -7.37
C ALA A 182 -2.44 24.66 -7.64
N PRO A 183 -3.75 24.69 -7.93
CA PRO A 183 -4.48 25.93 -8.15
C PRO A 183 -4.96 26.60 -6.85
N LEU A 184 -4.75 26.01 -5.68
CA LEU A 184 -5.20 26.59 -4.42
C LEU A 184 -4.29 27.76 -4.03
N ASP A 185 -4.88 28.96 -3.94
CA ASP A 185 -4.23 30.11 -3.31
C ASP A 185 -4.30 29.92 -1.78
N THR A 186 -3.25 29.33 -1.22
CA THR A 186 -3.14 29.03 0.22
C THR A 186 -2.15 29.98 0.92
N PHE A 187 -2.15 29.98 2.25
CA PHE A 187 -1.18 30.75 3.05
C PHE A 187 0.23 30.17 3.01
N ALA A 188 0.37 28.88 2.69
CA ALA A 188 1.67 28.24 2.61
C ALA A 188 2.46 28.74 1.38
N PRO A 189 3.64 29.36 1.59
CA PRO A 189 4.40 30.00 0.51
C PRO A 189 4.87 29.01 -0.56
N HIS A 190 5.02 27.72 -0.21
CA HIS A 190 5.57 26.71 -1.11
C HIS A 190 4.62 25.58 -1.45
N LEU A 191 3.39 25.54 -0.93
CA LEU A 191 2.47 24.42 -1.19
C LEU A 191 2.14 24.30 -2.68
N ARG A 192 1.92 25.43 -3.36
CA ARG A 192 1.68 25.45 -4.82
C ARG A 192 2.85 24.84 -5.60
N ALA A 193 4.08 25.19 -5.23
CA ALA A 193 5.27 24.64 -5.86
C ALA A 193 5.37 23.13 -5.62
N PHE A 194 5.18 22.67 -4.38
CA PHE A 194 5.16 21.25 -4.06
C PHE A 194 4.05 20.49 -4.80
N GLY A 195 2.83 21.03 -4.86
CA GLY A 195 1.71 20.44 -5.59
C GLY A 195 2.03 20.25 -7.08
N ILE A 196 2.55 21.30 -7.73
CA ILE A 196 2.99 21.23 -9.14
C ILE A 196 4.10 20.19 -9.31
N CYS A 197 5.14 20.20 -8.47
CA CYS A 197 6.24 19.24 -8.54
C CYS A 197 5.75 17.80 -8.35
N ILE A 198 4.87 17.56 -7.37
CA ILE A 198 4.27 16.26 -7.11
C ILE A 198 3.48 15.79 -8.34
N SER A 199 2.67 16.63 -8.96
CA SER A 199 1.93 16.28 -10.17
C SER A 199 2.83 15.98 -11.35
N VAL A 200 3.81 16.86 -11.60
CA VAL A 200 4.76 16.75 -12.72
C VAL A 200 5.63 15.51 -12.58
N VAL A 201 5.97 15.08 -11.37
CA VAL A 201 6.73 13.84 -11.13
C VAL A 201 5.83 12.60 -11.10
N SER A 202 4.64 12.70 -10.51
CA SER A 202 3.73 11.56 -10.42
C SER A 202 3.20 11.16 -11.79
N PHE A 203 3.02 12.10 -12.72
CA PHE A 203 2.52 11.84 -14.08
C PHE A 203 3.44 11.03 -15.01
N PRO A 204 4.76 11.23 -15.06
CA PRO A 204 5.66 10.28 -15.70
C PRO A 204 5.83 9.03 -14.82
N GLY A 205 5.77 9.18 -13.48
CA GLY A 205 5.92 8.08 -12.53
C GLY A 205 4.91 6.95 -12.71
N TRP A 206 3.60 7.24 -12.75
CA TRP A 206 2.58 6.21 -12.99
C TRP A 206 2.67 5.60 -14.40
N ILE A 207 2.97 6.38 -15.45
CA ILE A 207 3.20 5.84 -16.81
C ILE A 207 4.35 4.83 -16.78
N TRP A 208 5.47 5.22 -16.16
CA TRP A 208 6.66 4.38 -16.01
C TRP A 208 6.37 3.11 -15.21
N LEU A 209 5.67 3.23 -14.08
CA LEU A 209 5.25 2.08 -13.28
C LEU A 209 4.28 1.16 -14.04
N GLY A 210 3.41 1.72 -14.89
CA GLY A 210 2.54 0.96 -15.78
C GLY A 210 3.34 0.14 -16.80
N ILE A 211 4.35 0.75 -17.44
CA ILE A 211 5.28 0.08 -18.34
C ILE A 211 6.00 -1.05 -17.60
N LEU A 212 6.62 -0.76 -16.45
CA LEU A 212 7.33 -1.77 -15.64
C LEU A 212 6.41 -2.92 -15.22
N THR A 213 5.17 -2.63 -14.82
CA THR A 213 4.20 -3.67 -14.43
C THR A 213 3.82 -4.55 -15.62
N SER A 214 3.66 -3.96 -16.82
CA SER A 214 3.36 -4.73 -18.03
C SER A 214 4.51 -5.65 -18.46
N HIS A 215 5.77 -5.19 -18.34
CA HIS A 215 6.96 -5.99 -18.64
C HIS A 215 7.23 -7.03 -17.57
N HIS A 216 6.88 -6.77 -16.31
CA HIS A 216 6.99 -7.76 -15.23
C HIS A 216 6.17 -9.03 -15.52
N MET A 217 5.07 -8.92 -16.28
CA MET A 217 4.24 -10.05 -16.68
C MET A 217 4.78 -10.82 -17.91
N ARG A 218 5.90 -10.38 -18.51
CA ARG A 218 6.51 -10.99 -19.71
C ARG A 218 7.94 -11.50 -19.43
N PRO A 219 8.09 -12.53 -18.58
CA PRO A 219 9.40 -13.00 -18.15
C PRO A 219 10.29 -13.52 -19.29
N ASP A 220 9.69 -14.03 -20.36
CA ASP A 220 10.40 -14.69 -21.47
C ASP A 220 11.08 -13.70 -22.45
N THR A 221 11.11 -12.40 -22.13
CA THR A 221 11.70 -11.40 -23.01
C THR A 221 13.04 -10.88 -22.46
N ASP A 222 14.09 -10.89 -23.29
CA ASP A 222 15.44 -10.41 -22.96
C ASP A 222 15.59 -8.87 -22.95
N GLN A 223 14.47 -8.16 -22.82
CA GLN A 223 14.45 -6.71 -22.83
C GLN A 223 15.03 -6.15 -21.53
N SER A 224 15.74 -5.03 -21.61
CA SER A 224 16.30 -4.37 -20.40
C SER A 224 15.23 -4.02 -19.35
N LEU A 225 13.98 -3.81 -19.78
CA LEU A 225 12.83 -3.50 -18.93
C LEU A 225 12.33 -4.67 -18.08
N THR A 226 12.70 -5.92 -18.38
CA THR A 226 12.34 -7.10 -17.57
C THR A 226 13.41 -7.45 -16.53
N ARG A 227 14.56 -6.77 -16.55
CA ARG A 227 15.67 -7.02 -15.63
C ARG A 227 15.35 -6.51 -14.24
N ALA A 228 15.64 -7.32 -13.22
CA ALA A 228 15.39 -6.98 -11.81
C ALA A 228 16.07 -5.67 -11.40
N SER A 229 17.28 -5.41 -11.91
CA SER A 229 18.02 -4.16 -11.73
C SER A 229 17.23 -2.91 -12.14
N THR A 230 16.59 -2.91 -13.30
CA THR A 230 15.80 -1.78 -13.80
C THR A 230 14.66 -1.43 -12.84
N HIS A 231 13.95 -2.45 -12.35
CA HIS A 231 12.90 -2.26 -11.36
C HIS A 231 13.47 -1.76 -10.04
N PHE A 232 14.54 -2.40 -9.52
CA PHE A 232 15.17 -2.02 -8.27
C PHE A 232 15.58 -0.55 -8.25
N TYR A 233 16.33 -0.11 -9.27
CA TYR A 233 16.78 1.28 -9.35
C TYR A 233 15.63 2.27 -9.48
N THR A 234 14.55 1.90 -10.19
CA THR A 234 13.34 2.73 -10.26
C THR A 234 12.77 2.96 -8.85
N PHE A 235 12.52 1.90 -8.10
CA PHE A 235 11.92 2.03 -6.77
C PHE A 235 12.86 2.71 -5.77
N VAL A 236 14.18 2.42 -5.83
CA VAL A 236 15.19 3.12 -5.03
C VAL A 236 15.19 4.63 -5.32
N ALA A 237 15.05 5.05 -6.58
CA ALA A 237 14.99 6.46 -6.95
C ALA A 237 13.67 7.13 -6.48
N MET A 238 12.55 6.40 -6.47
CA MET A 238 11.27 6.92 -5.97
C MET A 238 11.29 7.19 -4.46
N VAL A 239 12.06 6.42 -3.67
CA VAL A 239 12.13 6.60 -2.20
C VAL A 239 12.53 8.02 -1.78
N PRO A 240 13.74 8.54 -2.10
CA PRO A 240 14.14 9.88 -1.67
C PRO A 240 13.26 10.98 -2.28
N LEU A 241 12.75 10.75 -3.50
CA LEU A 241 11.91 11.71 -4.22
C LEU A 241 10.56 11.94 -3.50
N PHE A 242 9.83 10.86 -3.24
CA PHE A 242 8.53 10.95 -2.57
C PHE A 242 8.65 11.21 -1.07
N LEU A 243 9.78 10.82 -0.46
CA LEU A 243 10.10 11.21 0.91
C LEU A 243 10.30 12.73 1.01
N ALA A 244 11.06 13.33 0.08
CA ALA A 244 11.26 14.78 0.03
C ALA A 244 9.94 15.54 -0.20
N PHE A 245 9.06 15.03 -1.07
CA PHE A 245 7.73 15.61 -1.25
C PHE A 245 6.85 15.48 -0.01
N GLY A 246 6.89 14.34 0.68
CA GLY A 246 6.16 14.15 1.92
C GLY A 246 6.59 15.13 3.01
N ILE A 247 7.90 15.18 3.29
CA ILE A 247 8.46 16.11 4.29
C ILE A 247 8.23 17.56 3.89
N GLY A 248 8.48 17.91 2.62
CA GLY A 248 8.30 19.25 2.09
C GLY A 248 6.85 19.72 2.22
N THR A 249 5.88 18.88 1.85
CA THR A 249 4.46 19.21 1.96
C THR A 249 4.02 19.31 3.42
N LEU A 250 4.40 18.36 4.28
CA LEU A 250 4.05 18.39 5.71
C LEU A 250 4.71 19.56 6.45
N SER A 251 5.88 20.02 6.01
CA SER A 251 6.50 21.23 6.59
C SER A 251 5.66 22.50 6.39
N GLN A 252 4.77 22.50 5.39
CA GLN A 252 3.86 23.61 5.12
C GLN A 252 2.59 23.55 5.99
N GLN A 253 2.39 22.48 6.76
CA GLN A 253 1.18 22.26 7.54
C GLN A 253 0.92 23.39 8.54
N SER A 254 1.96 23.91 9.22
CA SER A 254 1.80 24.98 10.22
C SER A 254 1.20 26.26 9.64
N TYR A 255 1.47 26.58 8.37
CA TYR A 255 0.92 27.77 7.70
C TYR A 255 -0.57 27.58 7.40
N ASN A 256 -0.95 26.43 6.84
CA ASN A 256 -2.33 26.18 6.42
C ASN A 256 -3.26 25.78 7.57
N CYS A 257 -2.73 25.23 8.65
CA CYS A 257 -3.48 24.85 9.84
C CYS A 257 -3.51 25.96 10.90
N ASN A 258 -2.95 27.14 10.62
CA ASN A 258 -3.02 28.27 11.54
C ASN A 258 -4.39 28.96 11.44
N THR A 259 -5.29 28.62 12.36
CA THR A 259 -6.66 29.16 12.41
C THR A 259 -6.73 30.60 12.90
N THR A 260 -5.62 31.15 13.42
CA THR A 260 -5.54 32.54 13.90
C THR A 260 -5.40 33.55 12.76
N GLN A 261 -5.00 33.11 11.57
CA GLN A 261 -4.94 33.97 10.39
C GLN A 261 -6.36 34.17 9.82
N ASN A 262 -6.65 35.43 9.47
CA ASN A 262 -7.90 35.80 8.78
C ASN A 262 -7.98 35.05 7.44
N SER A 263 -8.80 34.00 7.40
CA SER A 263 -9.12 33.20 6.21
C SER A 263 -10.53 33.51 5.74
N ASP A 264 -10.73 33.36 4.44
CA ASP A 264 -12.02 33.22 3.75
C ASP A 264 -12.88 32.02 4.22
N GLY A 265 -12.48 31.31 5.27
CA GLY A 265 -13.15 30.13 5.79
C GLY A 265 -12.69 28.82 5.14
N LEU A 266 -11.71 28.85 4.23
CA LEU A 266 -11.19 27.67 3.55
C LEU A 266 -9.91 27.10 4.18
N ALA A 267 -9.31 27.77 5.17
CA ALA A 267 -8.09 27.31 5.85
C ALA A 267 -8.13 25.85 6.34
N PRO A 268 -9.23 25.35 6.96
CA PRO A 268 -9.30 23.94 7.37
C PRO A 268 -9.14 22.97 6.18
N ARG A 269 -9.70 23.31 5.01
CA ARG A 269 -9.57 22.46 3.82
C ARG A 269 -8.14 22.44 3.29
N TRP A 270 -7.45 23.57 3.34
CA TRP A 270 -6.05 23.66 2.91
C TRP A 270 -5.13 22.87 3.85
N CYS A 271 -5.42 22.91 5.15
CA CYS A 271 -4.77 22.06 6.14
C CYS A 271 -4.95 20.57 5.78
N ASP A 272 -6.19 20.13 5.56
CA ASP A 272 -6.51 18.74 5.20
C ASP A 272 -5.77 18.28 3.93
N VAL A 273 -5.83 19.09 2.86
CA VAL A 273 -5.16 18.79 1.59
C VAL A 273 -3.64 18.67 1.80
N THR A 274 -3.05 19.55 2.60
CA THR A 274 -1.61 19.52 2.90
C THR A 274 -1.22 18.22 3.62
N VAL A 275 -1.98 17.83 4.65
CA VAL A 275 -1.68 16.61 5.42
C VAL A 275 -1.89 15.37 4.57
N ILE A 276 -2.98 15.30 3.79
CA ILE A 276 -3.28 14.17 2.92
C ILE A 276 -2.20 14.01 1.83
N ALA A 277 -1.87 15.09 1.13
CA ALA A 277 -0.85 15.07 0.07
C ALA A 277 0.53 14.66 0.61
N GLY A 278 0.92 15.21 1.76
CA GLY A 278 2.17 14.86 2.43
C GLY A 278 2.20 13.40 2.87
N SER A 279 1.12 12.91 3.50
CA SER A 279 1.01 11.53 3.99
C SER A 279 1.03 10.51 2.86
N LEU A 280 0.34 10.79 1.76
CA LEU A 280 0.34 9.93 0.57
C LEU A 280 1.72 9.87 -0.09
N SER A 281 2.43 11.00 -0.15
CA SER A 281 3.81 11.02 -0.64
C SER A 281 4.73 10.15 0.23
N LEU A 282 4.61 10.23 1.55
CA LEU A 282 5.33 9.32 2.46
C LEU A 282 4.95 7.84 2.24
N LEU A 283 3.66 7.55 2.01
CA LEU A 283 3.19 6.20 1.72
C LEU A 283 3.82 5.65 0.43
N VAL A 284 3.89 6.46 -0.64
CA VAL A 284 4.58 6.07 -1.89
C VAL A 284 6.05 5.78 -1.63
N ALA A 285 6.73 6.58 -0.79
CA ALA A 285 8.12 6.33 -0.43
C ALA A 285 8.30 4.99 0.31
N ILE A 286 7.43 4.69 1.28
CA ILE A 286 7.45 3.43 2.03
C ILE A 286 7.19 2.23 1.11
N LEU A 287 6.17 2.31 0.27
CA LEU A 287 5.84 1.26 -0.69
C LEU A 287 6.97 1.02 -1.69
N SER A 288 7.62 2.10 -2.14
CA SER A 288 8.80 2.00 -3.02
C SER A 288 9.97 1.31 -2.32
N ALA A 289 10.26 1.66 -1.07
CA ALA A 289 11.32 1.02 -0.28
C ALA A 289 11.03 -0.47 -0.05
N ALA A 290 9.79 -0.82 0.30
CA ALA A 290 9.37 -2.21 0.46
C ALA A 290 9.51 -3.00 -0.84
N THR A 291 9.17 -2.38 -1.98
CA THR A 291 9.32 -2.99 -3.30
C THR A 291 10.77 -3.22 -3.66
N ALA A 292 11.64 -2.23 -3.44
CA ALA A 292 13.08 -2.35 -3.67
C ALA A 292 13.70 -3.46 -2.82
N LEU A 293 13.34 -3.52 -1.52
CA LEU A 293 13.80 -4.58 -0.62
C LEU A 293 13.32 -5.96 -1.09
N ALA A 294 12.05 -6.08 -1.47
CA ALA A 294 11.51 -7.34 -2.00
C ALA A 294 12.26 -7.79 -3.26
N ILE A 295 12.64 -6.85 -4.14
CA ILE A 295 13.45 -7.14 -5.34
C ILE A 295 14.86 -7.60 -4.95
N GLN A 296 15.52 -6.91 -4.03
CA GLN A 296 16.87 -7.23 -3.56
C GLN A 296 16.93 -8.62 -2.94
N LEU A 297 16.00 -8.94 -2.04
CA LEU A 297 15.95 -10.22 -1.35
C LEU A 297 15.75 -11.40 -2.32
N SER A 298 14.95 -11.19 -3.36
CA SER A 298 14.75 -12.22 -4.40
C SER A 298 15.88 -12.28 -5.44
N GLY A 299 16.79 -11.29 -5.46
CA GLY A 299 17.99 -11.30 -6.30
C GLY A 299 19.27 -11.78 -5.59
N ALA A 300 19.27 -11.90 -4.26
CA ALA A 300 20.45 -12.17 -3.45
C ALA A 300 21.16 -13.51 -3.75
N GLY A 301 20.49 -14.47 -4.40
CA GLY A 301 21.08 -15.76 -4.79
C GLY A 301 21.53 -15.89 -6.25
N THR A 302 21.15 -14.95 -7.13
CA THR A 302 21.34 -15.08 -8.60
C THR A 302 21.83 -13.82 -9.30
N GLY A 303 21.98 -12.71 -8.56
CA GLY A 303 22.41 -11.41 -9.07
C GLY A 303 21.27 -10.61 -9.73
N LEU A 304 21.24 -9.29 -9.52
CA LEU A 304 20.20 -8.38 -10.08
C LEU A 304 20.20 -8.27 -11.61
N GLN A 305 21.18 -8.88 -12.28
CA GLN A 305 21.29 -8.86 -13.75
C GLN A 305 20.47 -9.94 -14.45
N ARG A 306 20.03 -11.00 -13.76
CA ARG A 306 19.18 -12.04 -14.38
C ARG A 306 17.76 -11.52 -14.61
N ASN A 307 17.16 -11.97 -15.72
CA ASN A 307 15.74 -11.77 -15.98
C ASN A 307 14.91 -12.38 -14.86
N VAL A 308 13.83 -11.71 -14.50
CA VAL A 308 13.03 -12.01 -13.31
C VAL A 308 12.37 -13.40 -13.35
N CYS A 309 12.21 -14.02 -14.52
CA CYS A 309 12.05 -15.47 -14.61
C CYS A 309 12.82 -16.01 -15.81
N LEU A 310 13.66 -17.02 -15.59
CA LEU A 310 14.26 -17.79 -16.69
C LEU A 310 13.49 -19.10 -16.83
N ARG A 311 12.93 -19.31 -18.01
CA ARG A 311 12.40 -20.60 -18.45
C ARG A 311 13.57 -21.47 -18.88
N SER A 312 13.93 -22.46 -18.06
CA SER A 312 14.88 -23.50 -18.47
C SER A 312 14.15 -24.51 -19.36
N SER A 313 14.51 -24.57 -20.64
CA SER A 313 14.09 -25.67 -21.51
C SER A 313 15.01 -26.85 -21.26
N ASP A 314 14.51 -27.90 -20.61
CA ASP A 314 15.19 -29.19 -20.63
C ASP A 314 15.13 -29.76 -22.07
N SER A 315 16.15 -30.53 -22.45
CA SER A 315 16.29 -31.21 -23.75
C SER A 315 15.13 -32.15 -24.13
N ALA A 316 14.19 -32.40 -23.20
CA ALA A 316 12.96 -33.15 -23.43
C ALA A 316 11.79 -32.30 -23.97
N GLY A 317 11.99 -31.00 -24.25
CA GLY A 317 10.94 -30.10 -24.77
C GLY A 317 9.83 -29.78 -23.76
N LYS A 318 9.92 -30.30 -22.53
CA LYS A 318 9.03 -29.92 -21.43
C LYS A 318 9.64 -28.73 -20.70
N PRO A 319 8.92 -27.60 -20.59
CA PRO A 319 9.38 -26.48 -19.79
C PRO A 319 9.52 -26.93 -18.33
N ARG A 320 10.75 -26.92 -17.80
CA ARG A 320 11.03 -27.15 -16.39
C ARG A 320 11.73 -25.93 -15.86
N TYR A 321 11.04 -25.16 -15.04
CA TYR A 321 11.67 -24.07 -14.30
C TYR A 321 12.60 -24.70 -13.23
N ARG A 322 13.91 -24.68 -13.47
CA ARG A 322 14.92 -25.19 -12.53
C ARG A 322 15.77 -24.03 -12.05
N LEU A 323 15.82 -23.82 -10.74
CA LEU A 323 16.75 -22.87 -10.12
C LEU A 323 18.16 -23.39 -10.39
N VAL A 324 18.85 -22.81 -11.38
CA VAL A 324 20.26 -23.12 -11.65
C VAL A 324 21.07 -22.53 -10.50
N PRO A 325 21.73 -23.35 -9.66
CA PRO A 325 22.60 -22.86 -8.59
C PRO A 325 23.70 -21.99 -9.18
N SER A 326 24.01 -20.87 -8.52
CA SER A 326 25.00 -19.88 -8.98
C SER A 326 26.39 -20.46 -9.23
N ALA A 327 26.72 -21.63 -8.65
CA ALA A 327 28.00 -22.30 -8.82
C ALA A 327 28.22 -22.97 -10.20
N ALA A 328 27.21 -22.96 -11.10
CA ALA A 328 27.30 -23.63 -12.40
C ALA A 328 27.52 -22.68 -13.59
N VAL A 329 27.81 -21.38 -13.35
CA VAL A 329 27.94 -20.37 -14.43
C VAL A 329 29.37 -19.81 -14.54
N ASP A 330 30.36 -20.43 -13.87
CA ASP A 330 31.77 -20.14 -14.09
C ASP A 330 32.35 -21.18 -15.08
N VAL A 331 31.97 -21.09 -16.36
CA VAL A 331 32.69 -21.67 -17.52
C VAL A 331 32.60 -20.71 -18.70
#